data_AF-A0A818A321-F1
#
_entry.id   AF-A0A818A321-F1
#
_cell.length_a   1.000
_cell.length_b   1.000
_cell.length_c   1.000
_cell.angle_alpha   90.00
_cell.angle_beta   90.00
_cell.angle_gamma   90.00
#
_symmetry.space_group_name_H-M   'P 1'
#
loop_
_entity.id
_entity.type
_entity.pdbx_description
1 polymer ?
#
loop_
_entity_poly.entity_id
_entity_poly.type
_entity_poly.pdbx_seq_one_letter_code
_entity_poly.pdbx_strand_id
1 'polypeptide(L)'
;MEFNLSLDNNKFVVSDNENKMKSAFKDLCIRIGCSIHYVNKQLEHCFTTDIVDKAPVKCEIVQQMFFHVRKIVSHTRRTRKQTKLSRKLQSYSDTRFNGAFLTMNVFLLVFDELPGVLDRTLMNDYESIDKDLL
;
A
#
# COMPACT_ATOMS: atom_id res chain seq x y z
N MET A 1 25.04 -28.95 14.12
CA MET A 1 26.07 -27.90 13.99
C MET A 1 25.43 -26.64 14.56
N GLU A 2 25.74 -26.28 15.80
CA GLU A 2 25.29 -25.02 16.39
C GLU A 2 26.26 -23.91 15.99
N PHE A 3 25.71 -22.77 15.56
CA PHE A 3 26.50 -21.58 15.34
C PHE A 3 26.61 -20.81 16.65
N ASN A 4 27.79 -20.82 17.28
CA ASN A 4 28.09 -20.06 18.50
C ASN A 4 28.25 -18.56 18.18
N LEU A 5 27.21 -17.94 17.63
CA LEU A 5 27.16 -16.52 17.30
C LEU A 5 26.31 -15.77 18.33
N SER A 6 26.93 -14.82 19.01
CA SER A 6 26.25 -13.82 19.85
C SER A 6 26.15 -12.49 19.09
N LEU A 7 25.11 -11.72 19.39
CA LEU A 7 25.04 -10.31 18.99
C LEU A 7 25.94 -9.49 19.93
N ASP A 8 26.64 -8.52 19.36
CA ASP A 8 27.45 -7.55 20.10
C ASP A 8 27.52 -6.22 19.34
N ASN A 9 28.14 -5.21 19.95
CA ASN A 9 28.24 -3.85 19.40
C ASN A 9 29.13 -3.72 18.16
N ASN A 10 29.85 -4.77 17.76
CA ASN A 10 30.66 -4.78 16.54
C ASN A 10 29.90 -5.41 15.37
N LYS A 11 28.72 -5.98 15.62
CA LYS A 11 27.86 -6.57 14.59
C LYS A 11 26.74 -5.62 14.20
N PHE A 12 26.38 -5.70 12.92
CA PHE A 12 25.29 -4.94 12.34
C PHE A 12 24.12 -5.85 12.01
N VAL A 13 22.91 -5.43 12.37
CA VAL A 13 21.67 -6.08 11.95
C VAL A 13 20.89 -5.10 11.08
N VAL A 14 20.60 -5.51 9.85
CA VAL A 14 19.70 -4.78 8.95
C VAL A 14 18.30 -5.35 9.10
N SER A 15 17.35 -4.53 9.53
CA SER A 15 15.96 -4.95 9.72
C SER A 15 14.97 -3.85 9.31
N ASP A 16 13.70 -4.21 9.17
CA ASP A 16 12.64 -3.22 9.06
C ASP A 16 12.58 -2.30 10.31
N ASN A 17 11.73 -1.28 10.24
CA ASN A 17 11.61 -0.25 11.27
C ASN A 17 10.39 -0.49 12.16
N GLU A 18 9.84 -1.71 12.18
CA GLU A 18 8.76 -2.06 13.09
C GLU A 18 9.22 -2.01 14.54
N ASN A 19 8.31 -1.66 15.45
CA ASN A 19 8.63 -1.49 16.86
C ASN A 19 9.16 -2.79 17.50
N LYS A 20 8.66 -3.95 17.04
CA LYS A 20 9.14 -5.26 17.49
C LYS A 20 10.60 -5.49 17.11
N MET A 21 10.99 -5.20 15.87
CA MET A 21 12.36 -5.36 15.40
C MET A 21 13.31 -4.36 16.08
N LYS A 22 12.86 -3.11 16.27
CA LYS A 22 13.61 -2.12 17.05
C LYS A 22 13.84 -2.59 18.49
N SER A 23 12.81 -3.14 19.13
CA SER A 23 12.89 -3.64 20.51
C SER A 23 13.76 -4.89 20.63
N ALA A 24 13.71 -5.80 19.66
CA ALA A 24 14.42 -7.08 19.70
C ALA A 24 15.94 -6.92 19.66
N PHE A 25 16.45 -5.90 18.97
CA PHE A 25 17.89 -5.62 18.83
C PHE A 25 18.37 -4.45 19.69
N LYS A 26 17.48 -3.87 20.50
CA LYS A 26 17.79 -2.73 21.35
C LYS A 26 18.94 -3.12 22.29
N ASP A 27 19.98 -2.29 22.33
CA ASP A 27 21.14 -2.44 23.21
C ASP A 27 21.99 -3.72 23.00
N LEU A 28 21.63 -4.58 22.03
CA LEU A 28 22.34 -5.84 21.74
C LEU A 28 23.37 -5.71 20.61
N CYS A 29 23.13 -4.83 19.63
CA CYS A 29 23.99 -4.63 18.47
C CYS A 29 23.66 -3.31 17.75
N ILE A 30 24.44 -2.97 16.72
CA ILE A 30 24.13 -1.82 15.87
C ILE A 30 23.03 -2.20 14.88
N ARG A 31 21.87 -1.56 14.97
CA ARG A 31 20.75 -1.80 14.05
C ARG A 31 20.69 -0.73 12.95
N ILE A 32 20.68 -1.18 11.70
CA ILE A 32 20.48 -0.32 10.52
C ILE A 32 19.07 -0.57 9.98
N GLY A 33 18.34 0.51 9.71
CA GLY A 33 17.01 0.41 9.08
C GLY A 33 17.10 0.04 7.60
N CYS A 34 16.25 -0.88 7.16
CA CYS A 34 16.14 -1.27 5.76
C CYS A 34 15.65 -0.10 4.89
N SER A 35 16.46 0.28 3.89
CA SER A 35 16.15 1.38 2.95
C SER A 35 14.92 1.12 2.10
N ILE A 36 14.71 -0.13 1.66
CA ILE A 36 13.52 -0.53 0.88
C ILE A 36 12.24 -0.30 1.70
N HIS A 37 12.27 -0.63 3.00
CA HIS A 37 11.13 -0.37 3.86
C HIS A 37 10.86 1.12 4.01
N TYR A 38 11.91 1.93 4.13
CA TYR A 38 11.77 3.39 4.21
C TYR A 38 11.15 3.96 2.93
N VAL A 39 11.68 3.60 1.76
CA VAL A 39 11.15 4.08 0.47
C VAL A 39 9.70 3.66 0.27
N ASN A 40 9.37 2.39 0.53
CA ASN A 40 8.00 1.90 0.39
C ASN A 40 7.02 2.60 1.34
N LYS A 41 7.43 2.87 2.58
CA LYS A 41 6.64 3.67 3.55
C LYS A 41 6.38 5.08 3.02
N GLN A 42 7.41 5.76 2.53
CA GLN A 42 7.27 7.11 2.00
C GLN A 42 6.36 7.16 0.77
N LEU A 43 6.51 6.20 -0.15
CA LEU A 43 5.63 6.09 -1.31
C LEU A 43 4.19 5.80 -0.89
N GLU A 44 3.97 4.93 0.09
CA GLU A 44 2.64 4.61 0.61
C GLU A 44 1.96 5.83 1.24
N HIS A 45 2.69 6.69 1.95
CA HIS A 45 2.14 7.92 2.52
C HIS A 45 1.52 8.86 1.48
N CYS A 46 2.08 8.91 0.27
CA CYS A 46 1.49 9.68 -0.85
C CYS A 46 0.08 9.21 -1.22
N PHE A 47 -0.29 7.96 -0.93
CA PHE A 47 -1.61 7.41 -1.26
C PHE A 47 -2.58 7.43 -0.08
N THR A 48 -2.08 7.37 1.16
CA THR A 48 -2.94 6.99 2.31
C THR A 48 -2.89 7.91 3.51
N THR A 49 -1.94 8.84 3.58
CA THR A 49 -1.62 9.53 4.83
C THR A 49 -1.67 11.05 4.67
N ASP A 50 -2.47 11.73 5.47
CA ASP A 50 -2.60 13.19 5.42
C ASP A 50 -1.40 13.93 6.03
N ILE A 51 -0.75 13.33 7.05
CA ILE A 51 0.34 13.95 7.81
C ILE A 51 1.48 12.96 8.07
N VAL A 52 2.72 13.35 7.74
CA VAL A 52 3.95 12.63 8.10
C VAL A 52 4.87 13.59 8.86
N ASP A 53 5.37 13.16 10.03
CA ASP A 53 6.28 13.97 10.86
C ASP A 53 5.79 15.40 11.14
N LYS A 54 4.48 15.54 11.42
CA LYS A 54 3.78 16.82 11.68
C LYS A 54 3.68 17.76 10.46
N ALA A 55 4.08 17.31 9.27
CA ALA A 55 3.90 18.03 8.03
C ALA A 55 2.77 17.40 7.18
N PRO A 56 1.92 18.21 6.53
CA PRO A 56 0.92 17.69 5.63
C PRO A 56 1.56 17.09 4.38
N VAL A 57 1.07 15.94 3.95
CA VAL A 57 1.45 15.30 2.69
C VAL A 57 0.66 15.97 1.56
N LYS A 58 1.34 16.67 0.65
CA LYS A 58 0.72 17.43 -0.44
C LYS A 58 0.37 16.53 -1.63
N CYS A 59 -0.46 15.52 -1.41
CA CYS A 59 -0.85 14.52 -2.43
C CYS A 59 -2.37 14.35 -2.54
N GLU A 60 -3.15 15.41 -2.27
CA GLU A 60 -4.62 15.37 -2.18
C GLU A 60 -5.30 14.68 -3.37
N ILE A 61 -4.91 15.01 -4.60
CA ILE A 61 -5.46 14.40 -5.83
C ILE A 61 -5.22 12.87 -5.83
N VAL A 62 -3.98 12.45 -5.54
CA VAL A 62 -3.60 11.03 -5.54
C VAL A 62 -4.32 10.29 -4.41
N GLN A 63 -4.45 10.91 -3.24
CA GLN A 63 -5.15 10.35 -2.08
C GLN A 63 -6.65 10.19 -2.36
N GLN A 64 -7.28 11.20 -2.97
CA GLN A 64 -8.69 11.16 -3.35
C GLN A 64 -8.94 10.09 -4.43
N MET A 65 -8.13 10.05 -5.48
CA MET A 65 -8.21 9.00 -6.50
C MET A 65 -8.05 7.61 -5.86
N PHE A 66 -7.05 7.42 -5.01
CA PHE A 66 -6.81 6.13 -4.34
C PHE A 66 -7.98 5.73 -3.43
N PHE A 67 -8.61 6.70 -2.76
CA PHE A 67 -9.81 6.48 -1.97
C PHE A 67 -10.96 5.90 -2.83
N HIS A 68 -11.25 6.51 -3.98
CA HIS A 68 -12.28 6.01 -4.90
C HIS A 68 -11.94 4.62 -5.44
N VAL A 69 -10.68 4.38 -5.83
CA VAL A 69 -10.19 3.07 -6.28
C VAL A 69 -10.40 2.01 -5.19
N ARG A 70 -10.01 2.29 -3.94
CA ARG A 70 -10.21 1.36 -2.82
C ARG A 70 -11.68 1.03 -2.58
N LYS A 71 -12.56 2.02 -2.70
CA LYS A 71 -14.01 1.87 -2.53
C LYS A 71 -14.57 0.92 -3.60
N ILE A 72 -14.23 1.15 -4.86
CA ILE A 72 -14.63 0.30 -5.99
C ILE A 72 -14.10 -1.11 -5.80
N VAL A 73 -12.79 -1.28 -5.56
CA VAL A 73 -12.15 -2.58 -5.35
C VAL A 73 -12.82 -3.36 -4.23
N SER A 74 -13.04 -2.71 -3.08
CA SER A 74 -13.64 -3.33 -1.92
C SER A 74 -15.06 -3.81 -2.21
N HIS A 75 -15.87 -2.99 -2.86
CA HIS A 75 -17.25 -3.35 -3.18
C HIS A 75 -17.35 -4.45 -4.24
N THR A 76 -16.60 -4.35 -5.34
CA THR A 76 -16.58 -5.37 -6.41
C THR A 76 -16.15 -6.73 -5.89
N ARG A 77 -15.22 -6.77 -4.91
CA ARG A 77 -14.83 -8.00 -4.21
C ARG A 77 -15.94 -8.52 -3.30
N ARG A 78 -16.57 -7.67 -2.47
CA ARG A 78 -17.65 -8.06 -1.55
C ARG A 78 -18.87 -8.61 -2.28
N THR A 79 -19.24 -8.00 -3.41
CA THR A 79 -20.35 -8.44 -4.27
C THR A 79 -19.99 -9.60 -5.18
N ARG A 80 -18.78 -10.14 -5.07
CA ARG A 80 -18.25 -11.26 -5.87
C ARG A 80 -18.25 -11.01 -7.38
N LYS A 81 -18.38 -9.76 -7.82
CA LYS A 81 -18.40 -9.37 -9.24
C LYS A 81 -17.01 -9.40 -9.90
N GLN A 82 -15.93 -9.50 -9.13
CA GLN A 82 -14.56 -9.63 -9.65
C GLN A 82 -14.35 -10.82 -10.59
N THR A 83 -15.23 -11.83 -10.59
CA THR A 83 -15.18 -12.97 -11.52
C THR A 83 -15.54 -12.60 -12.95
N LYS A 84 -16.16 -11.42 -13.14
CA LYS A 84 -16.52 -10.87 -14.45
C LYS A 84 -15.38 -10.06 -15.09
N LEU A 85 -14.27 -9.88 -14.39
CA LEU A 85 -13.11 -9.12 -14.84
C LEU A 85 -12.00 -10.07 -15.32
N SER A 86 -11.20 -9.64 -16.28
CA SER A 86 -10.05 -10.39 -16.82
C SER A 86 -8.96 -10.62 -15.77
N ARG A 87 -8.84 -9.72 -14.78
CA ARG A 87 -7.91 -9.84 -13.63
C ARG A 87 -8.64 -9.67 -12.30
N LYS A 88 -8.18 -10.43 -11.31
CA LYS A 88 -8.67 -10.30 -9.92
C LYS A 88 -8.10 -9.03 -9.29
N LEU A 89 -8.96 -8.07 -9.00
CA LEU A 89 -8.64 -6.84 -8.27
C LEU A 89 -7.92 -7.15 -6.95
N GLN A 90 -6.87 -6.41 -6.65
CA GLN A 90 -6.07 -6.57 -5.43
C GLN A 90 -6.56 -5.62 -4.34
N SER A 91 -7.01 -6.17 -3.22
CA SER A 91 -7.37 -5.35 -2.05
C SER A 91 -6.10 -4.75 -1.45
N TYR A 92 -6.16 -3.47 -1.15
CA TYR A 92 -5.13 -2.79 -0.38
C TYR A 92 -5.00 -3.41 1.02
N SER A 93 -3.78 -3.45 1.54
CA SER A 93 -3.41 -3.97 2.85
C SER A 93 -2.20 -3.22 3.37
N ASP A 94 -2.37 -2.55 4.50
CA ASP A 94 -1.37 -1.68 5.16
C ASP A 94 -0.14 -2.44 5.66
N THR A 95 -0.20 -3.78 5.70
CA THR A 95 0.91 -4.65 6.14
C THR A 95 1.74 -5.18 4.97
N ARG A 96 1.30 -4.97 3.73
CA ARG A 96 2.05 -5.40 2.54
C ARG A 96 2.88 -4.24 2.02
N PHE A 97 4.19 -4.46 1.92
CA PHE A 97 5.06 -3.63 1.09
C PHE A 97 4.42 -3.43 -0.27
N ASN A 98 4.40 -2.19 -0.77
CA ASN A 98 3.85 -1.77 -2.07
C ASN A 98 2.34 -2.02 -2.31
N GLY A 99 1.55 -2.25 -1.27
CA GLY A 99 0.12 -2.56 -1.40
C GLY A 99 -0.68 -1.55 -2.23
N ALA A 100 -0.45 -0.25 -2.03
CA ALA A 100 -1.14 0.81 -2.77
C ALA A 100 -0.84 0.73 -4.27
N PHE A 101 0.44 0.56 -4.62
CA PHE A 101 0.89 0.41 -6.01
C PHE A 101 0.26 -0.83 -6.68
N LEU A 102 0.28 -1.99 -6.02
CA LEU A 102 -0.33 -3.21 -6.57
C LEU A 102 -1.84 -3.06 -6.80
N THR A 103 -2.55 -2.43 -5.86
CA THR A 103 -3.98 -2.15 -6.01
C THR A 103 -4.24 -1.27 -7.23
N MET A 104 -3.52 -0.16 -7.37
CA MET A 104 -3.66 0.76 -8.50
C MET A 104 -3.31 0.09 -9.83
N ASN A 105 -2.20 -0.64 -9.89
CA ASN A 105 -1.74 -1.26 -11.12
C ASN A 105 -2.74 -2.30 -11.64
N VAL A 106 -3.28 -3.15 -10.76
CA VAL A 106 -4.29 -4.14 -11.18
C VAL A 106 -5.62 -3.47 -11.51
N PHE A 107 -6.00 -2.40 -10.80
CA PHE A 107 -7.19 -1.62 -11.12
C PHE A 107 -7.11 -1.04 -12.53
N LEU A 108 -5.96 -0.44 -12.90
CA LEU A 108 -5.72 0.11 -14.24
C LEU A 108 -5.88 -0.96 -15.34
N LEU A 109 -5.37 -2.17 -15.11
CA LEU A 109 -5.44 -3.26 -16.09
C LEU A 109 -6.86 -3.73 -16.43
N VAL A 110 -7.85 -3.41 -15.58
CA VAL A 110 -9.25 -3.78 -15.80
C VAL A 110 -10.15 -2.56 -15.86
N PHE A 111 -9.58 -1.36 -15.98
CA PHE A 111 -10.32 -0.10 -15.85
C PHE A 111 -11.51 -0.04 -16.82
N ASP A 112 -11.27 -0.31 -18.10
CA ASP A 112 -12.29 -0.29 -19.16
C ASP A 112 -13.38 -1.37 -18.99
N GLU A 113 -13.13 -2.40 -18.18
CA GLU A 113 -14.10 -3.46 -17.89
C GLU A 113 -15.03 -3.08 -16.72
N LEU A 114 -14.62 -2.14 -15.86
CA LEU A 114 -15.33 -1.78 -14.64
C LEU A 114 -16.76 -1.27 -14.90
N PRO A 115 -17.05 -0.40 -15.88
CA PRO A 115 -18.41 0.08 -16.12
C PRO A 115 -19.43 -1.05 -16.31
N GLY A 116 -19.03 -2.19 -16.89
CA GLY A 116 -19.88 -3.36 -17.09
C GLY A 116 -20.22 -4.15 -15.82
N VAL A 117 -19.55 -3.87 -14.69
CA VAL A 117 -19.75 -4.59 -13.42
C VAL A 117 -20.20 -3.71 -12.26
N LEU A 118 -19.95 -2.40 -12.32
CA LEU A 118 -20.30 -1.47 -11.26
C LEU A 118 -21.82 -1.24 -11.16
N ASP A 119 -22.26 -0.82 -9.98
CA ASP A 119 -23.61 -0.30 -9.78
C ASP A 119 -23.63 1.23 -9.96
N ARG A 120 -24.83 1.83 -9.99
CA ARG A 120 -24.97 3.29 -10.17
C ARG A 120 -24.22 4.11 -9.13
N THR A 121 -24.11 3.61 -7.90
CA THR A 121 -23.44 4.34 -6.82
C THR A 121 -21.94 4.44 -7.07
N LEU A 122 -21.32 3.35 -7.55
CA LEU A 122 -19.89 3.31 -7.86
C LEU A 122 -19.53 3.85 -9.23
N MET A 123 -20.51 3.97 -10.14
CA MET A 123 -20.29 4.68 -11.41
C MET A 123 -19.88 6.13 -11.18
N ASN A 124 -20.43 6.82 -10.18
CA ASN A 124 -19.99 8.17 -9.83
C ASN A 124 -18.52 8.20 -9.38
N ASP A 125 -18.08 7.22 -8.58
CA ASP A 125 -16.68 7.11 -8.17
C ASP A 125 -15.77 6.80 -9.38
N TYR A 126 -16.23 5.96 -10.31
CA TYR A 126 -15.51 5.64 -11.54
C TYR A 126 -15.37 6.86 -12.47
N GLU A 127 -16.47 7.58 -12.71
CA GLU A 127 -16.48 8.79 -13.55
C GLU A 127 -15.60 9.91 -12.96
N SER A 128 -15.50 9.98 -11.63
CA SER A 128 -14.57 10.91 -10.98
C SER A 128 -13.11 10.56 -11.31
N ILE A 129 -12.76 9.26 -11.29
CA ILE A 129 -11.41 8.80 -11.64
C ILE A 129 -11.15 9.03 -13.15
N ASP A 130 -12.12 8.72 -14.01
CA ASP A 130 -12.00 8.86 -15.47
C ASP A 130 -11.74 10.31 -15.89
N LYS A 131 -12.40 11.27 -15.24
CA LYS A 131 -12.15 12.71 -15.45
C LYS A 131 -10.74 13.14 -15.07
N ASP A 132 -10.16 12.52 -14.05
CA ASP A 132 -8.80 12.85 -13.59
C ASP A 132 -7.71 12.24 -14.50
N LEU A 133 -8.09 11.33 -15.43
CA LEU A 133 -7.18 10.65 -16.36
C LEU A 133 -7.15 11.28 -17.78
N LEU A 134 -8.08 12.20 -18.09
CA LEU A 134 -8.23 12.91 -19.37
C LEU A 134 -7.73 14.36 -19.30
#